data_AF-A0A1G2Y0A9-F1
#
_entry.id   AF-A0A1G2Y0A9-F1
#
_cell.length_a   1.000
_cell.length_b   1.000
_cell.length_c   1.000
_cell.angle_alpha   90.00
_cell.angle_beta   90.00
_cell.angle_gamma   90.00
#
_symmetry.space_group_name_H-M   'P 1'
#
loop_
_entity.id
_entity.type
_entity.pdbx_description
1 polymer ?
#
loop_
_entity_poly.entity_id
_entity_poly.type
_entity_poly.pdbx_seq_one_letter_code
_entity_poly.pdbx_strand_id
1 'polypeptide(L)' 'MGNTVIVIEHNLDVIKLADYIIDLGPEGGQAGGQIIAAGSPEEILSVKESYTAKYLKDYLTVNK' A
#
# COMPACT_ATOMS: atom_id res chain seq x y z
N MET A 1 9.03 0.91 25.85
CA MET A 1 9.57 1.73 24.75
C MET A 1 9.14 1.07 23.45
N GLY A 2 8.64 1.83 22.47
CA GLY A 2 8.21 1.33 21.17
C GLY A 2 9.02 2.01 20.08
N ASN A 3 9.53 1.23 19.12
CA ASN A 3 10.25 1.75 17.96
C ASN A 3 9.31 1.80 16.76
N THR A 4 9.58 2.71 15.83
CA THR A 4 8.90 2.79 14.54
C THR A 4 9.84 2.30 13.44
N VAL A 5 9.32 1.48 12.55
CA VAL A 5 10.04 0.99 11.37
C VAL A 5 9.33 1.51 10.13
N ILE A 6 10.10 2.09 9.22
CA ILE A 6 9.60 2.57 7.93
C ILE A 6 10.38 1.82 6.85
N VAL A 7 9.67 1.21 5.91
CA VAL A 7 10.24 0.44 4.80
C VAL A 7 9.61 0.88 3.49
N ILE A 8 10.37 0.76 2.41
CA ILE A 8 9.86 0.88 1.04
C ILE A 8 9.80 -0.54 0.50
N GLU A 9 8.61 -0.99 0.11
CA GLU A 9 8.39 -2.36 -0.33
C GLU A 9 7.42 -2.45 -1.51
N HIS A 10 7.55 -3.52 -2.25
CA HIS A 10 6.65 -3.98 -3.31
C HIS A 10 6.14 -5.40 -3.03
N ASN A 11 6.71 -6.12 -2.06
CA ASN A 11 6.27 -7.46 -1.69
C ASN A 11 4.98 -7.42 -0.86
N LEU A 12 3.90 -7.96 -1.43
CA LEU A 12 2.58 -8.02 -0.79
C LEU A 12 2.57 -8.83 0.52
N ASP A 13 3.47 -9.80 0.69
CA ASP A 13 3.61 -10.54 1.95
C ASP A 13 4.06 -9.66 3.11
N VAL A 14 4.86 -8.64 2.83
CA VAL A 14 5.31 -7.67 3.82
C VAL A 14 4.26 -6.57 3.99
N ILE A 15 3.75 -6.04 2.88
CA ILE A 15 2.79 -4.93 2.88
C ILE A 15 1.50 -5.29 3.64
N LYS A 16 1.00 -6.53 3.50
CA LYS A 16 -0.23 -6.96 4.20
C LYS A 16 -0.10 -6.98 5.72
N LEU A 17 1.13 -6.99 6.26
CA LEU A 17 1.40 -7.03 7.69
C LEU A 17 1.67 -5.64 8.28
N ALA A 18 1.71 -4.60 7.45
CA ALA A 18 1.96 -3.23 7.91
C ALA A 18 0.75 -2.67 8.66
N ASP A 19 1.00 -1.94 9.73
CA ASP A 19 -0.06 -1.20 10.44
C ASP A 19 -0.54 0.03 9.65
N TYR A 20 0.32 0.57 8.78
CA TYR A 20 0.05 1.78 8.01
C TYR A 20 0.79 1.74 6.67
N ILE A 21 0.12 2.18 5.60
CA ILE A 21 0.64 2.23 4.25
C ILE A 21 0.54 3.66 3.72
N ILE A 22 1.60 4.13 3.07
CA ILE A 22 1.60 5.34 2.25
C ILE A 22 1.92 4.90 0.82
N ASP A 23 0.95 5.06 -0.09
CA ASP A 23 1.10 4.68 -1.50
C ASP A 23 1.42 5.90 -2.35
N LEU A 24 2.47 5.78 -3.18
CA LEU A 24 2.96 6.86 -4.04
C LEU A 24 2.74 6.52 -5.50
N GLY A 25 2.33 7.51 -6.28
CA GLY A 25 2.02 7.32 -7.70
C GLY A 25 1.41 8.56 -8.35
N PRO A 26 0.49 8.40 -9.32
CA PRO A 26 -0.03 7.12 -9.83
C PRO A 26 1.02 6.34 -10.64
N GLU A 27 1.97 7.04 -11.25
CA GLU A 27 3.01 6.44 -12.09
C GLU A 27 4.41 6.68 -11.50
N GLY A 28 5.44 6.18 -12.18
CA GLY A 28 6.84 6.50 -11.89
C GLY A 28 7.31 7.80 -12.56
N GLY A 29 8.40 8.38 -12.04
CA GLY A 29 9.06 9.53 -12.66
C GLY A 29 8.23 10.81 -12.60
N GLN A 30 8.16 11.56 -13.71
CA GLN A 30 7.48 12.86 -13.76
C GLN A 30 5.96 12.78 -13.58
N ALA A 31 5.37 11.61 -13.83
CA ALA A 31 3.94 11.36 -13.65
C ALA A 31 3.61 10.80 -12.25
N GLY A 32 4.60 10.74 -11.35
CA GLY A 32 4.47 10.25 -9.99
C GLY A 32 4.63 11.33 -8.93
N GLY A 33 5.00 10.90 -7.72
CA GLY A 33 5.35 11.77 -6.61
C GLY A 33 4.17 12.33 -5.82
N GLN A 34 2.96 11.82 -6.06
CA GLN A 34 1.76 12.18 -5.30
C GLN A 34 1.43 11.07 -4.30
N ILE A 35 0.86 11.46 -3.16
CA ILE A 35 0.27 10.51 -2.21
C ILE A 35 -1.10 10.12 -2.76
N ILE A 36 -1.24 8.86 -3.14
CA ILE A 36 -2.48 8.32 -3.72
C ILE A 36 -3.38 7.75 -2.64
N ALA A 37 -2.79 7.11 -1.63
CA ALA A 37 -3.49 6.59 -0.47
C ALA A 37 -2.59 6.68 0.77
N ALA A 38 -3.20 6.88 1.93
CA ALA A 38 -2.53 6.79 3.22
C ALA A 38 -3.51 6.31 4.29
N GLY A 39 -3.20 5.22 4.98
CA GLY A 39 -4.12 4.59 5.93
C GLY A 39 -3.69 3.19 6.34
N SER A 40 -4.53 2.52 7.13
CA SER A 40 -4.39 1.09 7.39
C SER A 40 -4.55 0.28 6.09
N PRO A 41 -4.10 -0.98 6.03
CA PRO A 41 -4.33 -1.85 4.89
C PRO A 41 -5.80 -1.86 4.45
N GLU A 42 -6.74 -1.99 5.38
CA GLU A 42 -8.18 -2.05 5.09
C GLU A 42 -8.74 -0.75 4.52
N GLU A 43 -8.28 0.40 5.03
CA GLU A 43 -8.73 1.72 4.57
C GLU A 43 -8.34 1.94 3.10
N ILE A 44 -7.10 1.58 2.74
CA ILE A 44 -6.60 1.83 1.39
C ILE A 44 -7.19 0.90 0.34
N LEU A 45 -7.71 -0.29 0.69
CA LEU A 45 -8.29 -1.26 -0.28
C LEU A 45 -9.46 -0.68 -1.11
N SER A 46 -10.04 0.43 -0.67
CA SER A 46 -11.13 1.13 -1.34
C SER A 46 -10.67 2.16 -2.38
N VAL A 47 -9.38 2.53 -2.36
CA VAL A 47 -8.81 3.56 -3.25
C VAL A 47 -8.55 2.98 -4.63
N LYS A 48 -9.25 3.48 -5.65
CA LYS A 48 -9.24 2.89 -7.01
C LYS A 48 -7.99 3.28 -7.80
N GLU A 49 -7.43 4.43 -7.48
CA GLU A 49 -6.26 5.04 -8.10
C GLU A 49 -4.96 4.37 -7.63
N SER A 50 -5.01 3.62 -6.51
CA SER A 50 -3.86 2.94 -5.93
C SER A 50 -3.66 1.57 -6.57
N TYR A 51 -2.56 1.41 -7.31
CA TYR A 51 -2.14 0.08 -7.79
C TYR A 51 -1.87 -0.88 -6.64
N THR A 52 -1.22 -0.40 -5.58
CA THR A 52 -0.97 -1.18 -4.36
C THR A 52 -2.27 -1.72 -3.76
N ALA A 53 -3.30 -0.89 -3.59
CA ALA A 53 -4.60 -1.30 -3.08
C ALA A 53 -5.27 -2.36 -3.96
N LYS A 54 -5.24 -2.17 -5.29
CA LYS A 54 -5.79 -3.13 -6.25
C LYS A 54 -5.14 -4.51 -6.07
N TYR A 55 -3.82 -4.59 -6.09
CA TYR A 55 -3.11 -5.87 -5.97
C TYR A 55 -3.21 -6.48 -4.58
N LEU A 56 -3.15 -5.65 -3.52
CA LEU A 56 -3.31 -6.13 -2.15
C LEU A 56 -4.70 -6.73 -1.92
N LYS A 57 -5.75 -6.12 -2.47
CA LYS A 57 -7.11 -6.65 -2.40
C LYS A 57 -7.23 -8.01 -3.07
N ASP A 58 -6.68 -8.16 -4.28
CA ASP A 58 -6.69 -9.44 -4.99
C ASP A 58 -5.89 -10.50 -4.21
N TYR A 59 -4.73 -10.12 -3.67
CA TYR A 59 -3.88 -11.01 -2.88
C TYR A 59 -4.56 -11.52 -1.60
N LEU A 60 -5.33 -10.68 -0.91
CA LEU A 60 -6.07 -11.04 0.31
C LEU A 60 -7.31 -11.89 0.03
N THR A 61 -7.88 -11.82 -1.18
CA THR A 61 -9.07 -12.63 -1.54
C THR A 61 -8.68 -14.03 -2.04
N VAL A 62 -7.53 -14.18 -2.70
CA VAL A 62 -7.04 -15.48 -3.21
C VAL A 62 -6.47 -16.37 -2.10
N ASN A 63 -5.92 -15.78 -1.03
CA ASN A 63 -5.26 -16.51 0.06
C ASN A 63 -6.13 -16.62 1.34
N LYS A 64 -7.45 -16.67 1.17
CA LYS A 64 -8.41 -16.87 2.27
C LYS A 64 -8.79 -18.34 2.44
#